data_AF-A0A4Z0GZW7-F1
#
_entry.id   AF-A0A4Z0GZW7-F1
#
_cell.length_a   1.000
_cell.length_b   1.000
_cell.length_c   1.000
_cell.angle_alpha   90.00
_cell.angle_beta   90.00
_cell.angle_gamma   90.00
#
_symmetry.space_group_name_H-M   'P 1'
#
loop_
_entity.id
_entity.type
_entity.pdbx_description
1 polymer ?
#
loop_
_entity_poly.entity_id
_entity_poly.type
_entity_poly.pdbx_seq_one_letter_code
_entity_poly.pdbx_strand_id
1 'polypeptide(L)' 'MTEEQMEDVFDTYGLSSLFSRFKTPLYVTGLLDEVEEDRLEDFFDNIELSSDVLFDEFRFWFQYFSVAER' A
#
# COMPACT_ATOMS: atom_id res chain seq x y z
N MET A 1 2.70 -4.18 -10.39
CA MET A 1 3.66 -3.07 -10.12
C MET A 1 5.03 -3.63 -9.76
N THR A 2 6.15 -2.99 -10.18
CA THR A 2 7.49 -3.40 -9.71
C THR A 2 7.77 -2.87 -8.30
N GLU A 3 8.77 -3.41 -7.61
CA GLU A 3 9.17 -2.92 -6.28
C GLU A 3 9.57 -1.43 -6.31
N GLU A 4 10.27 -0.99 -7.35
CA GLU A 4 10.71 0.40 -7.54
C GLU A 4 9.53 1.36 -7.70
N GLN A 5 8.58 1.02 -8.57
CA GLN A 5 7.34 1.80 -8.71
C GLN A 5 6.56 1.88 -7.39
N MET A 6 6.52 0.78 -6.66
CA MET A 6 5.83 0.72 -5.37
C MET A 6 6.52 1.63 -4.34
N GLU A 7 7.85 1.63 -4.30
CA GLU A 7 8.63 2.54 -3.45
C GLU A 7 8.37 4.01 -3.80
N ASP A 8 8.33 4.33 -5.10
CA ASP A 8 8.07 5.69 -5.60
C ASP A 8 6.68 6.21 -5.19
N VAL A 9 5.63 5.37 -5.28
CA VAL A 9 4.29 5.75 -4.82
C VAL A 9 4.30 5.99 -3.31
N PHE A 10 4.85 5.06 -2.52
CA PHE A 10 4.89 5.27 -1.07
C PHE A 10 5.69 6.53 -0.69
N ASP A 11 6.78 6.84 -1.38
CA ASP A 11 7.57 8.05 -1.14
C ASP A 11 6.80 9.32 -1.49
N THR A 12 6.06 9.32 -2.60
CA THR A 12 5.21 10.45 -3.05
C THR A 12 4.18 10.85 -1.99
N TYR A 13 3.64 9.89 -1.25
CA TYR A 13 2.68 10.13 -0.16
C TYR A 13 3.34 10.33 1.22
N GLY A 14 4.68 10.39 1.29
CA GLY A 14 5.42 10.53 2.55
C GLY A 14 5.40 9.28 3.43
N LEU A 15 5.14 8.11 2.84
CA LEU A 15 5.01 6.81 3.49
C LEU A 15 6.24 5.91 3.27
N SER A 16 7.38 6.44 2.82
CA SER A 16 8.58 5.63 2.55
C SER A 16 9.12 4.90 3.81
N SER A 17 8.89 5.42 5.01
CA SER A 17 9.18 4.68 6.26
C SER A 17 8.27 3.45 6.45
N LEU A 18 7.01 3.55 6.01
CA LEU A 18 6.06 2.44 6.04
C LEU A 18 6.43 1.39 4.99
N PHE A 19 6.82 1.81 3.78
CA PHE A 19 7.31 0.91 2.75
C PHE A 19 8.50 0.09 3.24
N SER A 20 9.49 0.73 3.88
CA SER A 20 10.65 0.02 4.45
C SER A 20 10.25 -1.09 5.44
N ARG A 21 9.23 -0.85 6.27
CA ARG A 21 8.68 -1.83 7.22
C ARG A 21 7.88 -2.93 6.52
N PHE A 22 7.19 -2.60 5.43
CA PHE A 22 6.27 -3.49 4.73
C PHE A 22 6.88 -4.23 3.54
N LYS A 23 8.09 -3.87 3.11
CA LYS A 23 8.78 -4.46 1.96
C LYS A 23 8.80 -6.00 1.99
N THR A 24 9.24 -6.60 3.09
CA THR A 24 9.26 -8.07 3.22
C THR A 24 7.86 -8.69 3.20
N PRO A 25 6.88 -8.26 4.03
CA PRO A 25 5.56 -8.86 3.98
C PRO A 25 4.80 -8.58 2.66
N LEU A 26 4.99 -7.44 2.00
CA LEU A 26 4.46 -7.17 0.66
C LEU A 26 5.01 -8.19 -0.35
N TYR A 27 6.33 -8.39 -0.38
CA TYR A 27 6.97 -9.37 -1.26
C TYR A 27 6.48 -10.81 -1.00
N VAL A 28 6.35 -11.22 0.27
CA VAL A 28 5.94 -12.58 0.62
C VAL A 28 4.46 -12.85 0.31
N THR A 29 3.60 -11.85 0.48
CA THR A 29 2.15 -12.00 0.28
C THR A 29 1.72 -11.74 -1.15
N GLY A 30 2.52 -11.01 -1.94
CA GLY A 30 2.16 -10.56 -3.29
C GLY A 30 0.96 -9.61 -3.31
N LEU A 31 0.68 -8.93 -2.18
CA LEU A 31 -0.56 -8.14 -1.99
C LEU A 31 -0.76 -7.08 -3.09
N LEU A 32 0.33 -6.51 -3.62
CA LEU A 32 0.32 -5.42 -4.57
C LEU A 32 0.90 -5.80 -5.95
N ASP A 33 1.17 -7.09 -6.20
CA ASP A 33 1.87 -7.52 -7.42
C ASP A 33 1.03 -7.25 -8.68
N GLU A 34 -0.28 -7.52 -8.61
CA GLU A 34 -1.27 -7.31 -9.69
C GLU A 34 -2.02 -5.97 -9.55
N VAL A 35 -1.61 -5.13 -8.59
CA VAL A 35 -2.21 -3.81 -8.38
C VAL A 35 -1.51 -2.80 -9.29
N GLU A 36 -2.31 -2.02 -10.02
CA GLU A 36 -1.84 -0.90 -10.82
C GLU A 36 -1.47 0.29 -9.92
N GLU A 37 -0.54 1.13 -10.37
CA GLU A 37 -0.03 2.28 -9.63
C GLU A 37 -1.15 3.22 -9.19
N ASP A 38 -1.97 3.66 -10.16
CA ASP A 38 -3.16 4.51 -9.96
C ASP A 38 -4.08 3.99 -8.83
N ARG A 39 -4.18 2.67 -8.67
CA ARG A 39 -5.06 2.06 -7.68
C ARG A 39 -4.52 2.20 -6.25
N LEU A 40 -3.20 2.14 -6.11
CA LEU A 40 -2.54 2.36 -4.83
C LEU A 40 -2.56 3.85 -4.45
N GLU A 41 -2.39 4.73 -5.44
CA GLU A 41 -2.56 6.17 -5.29
C GLU A 41 -3.97 6.51 -4.81
N ASP A 42 -5.01 6.01 -5.49
CA ASP A 42 -6.41 6.17 -5.09
C ASP A 42 -6.65 5.72 -3.65
N PHE A 43 -6.02 4.63 -3.22
CA PHE A 43 -6.12 4.14 -1.85
C PHE A 43 -5.54 5.14 -0.85
N PHE A 44 -4.35 5.68 -1.12
CA PHE A 44 -3.71 6.65 -0.24
C PHE A 44 -4.44 8.00 -0.21
N ASP A 45 -5.10 8.38 -1.30
CA ASP A 45 -5.96 9.57 -1.34
C ASP A 45 -7.23 9.45 -0.49
N ASN A 46 -7.71 8.21 -0.27
CA ASN A 46 -8.99 7.96 0.42
C ASN A 46 -8.84 7.39 1.84
N ILE A 47 -7.67 6.88 2.22
CA ILE A 47 -7.43 6.20 3.49
C ILE A 47 -6.23 6.82 4.21
N GLU A 48 -6.49 7.45 5.36
CA GLU A 48 -5.44 7.94 6.25
C GLU A 48 -4.79 6.78 7.01
N LEU A 49 -3.48 6.61 6.82
CA LEU A 49 -2.68 5.64 7.56
C LEU A 49 -1.87 6.33 8.66
N SER A 50 -1.93 5.77 9.87
CA SER A 50 -1.01 6.15 10.95
C SER A 50 0.42 5.72 10.63
N SER A 51 1.42 6.48 11.07
CA SER A 51 2.82 6.09 10.97
C SER A 51 3.12 4.75 11.64
N ASP A 52 2.34 4.38 12.66
CA ASP A 52 2.52 3.15 13.45
C ASP A 52 1.71 1.95 12.93
N VAL A 53 0.95 2.12 11.84
CA VAL A 53 0.06 1.08 11.30
C VAL A 53 0.81 -0.23 11.11
N LEU A 54 0.17 -1.34 11.49
CA LEU A 54 0.70 -2.68 11.30
C LEU A 54 0.38 -3.18 9.89
N PHE A 55 1.16 -4.13 9.40
CA PHE A 55 0.97 -4.67 8.05
C PHE A 55 -0.43 -5.29 7.87
N ASP A 56 -0.94 -6.01 8.87
CA ASP A 56 -2.27 -6.61 8.80
C ASP A 56 -3.39 -5.56 8.77
N GLU A 57 -3.20 -4.42 9.44
CA GLU A 57 -4.14 -3.30 9.39
C GLU A 57 -4.12 -2.63 8.02
N PHE A 58 -2.92 -2.37 7.48
CA PHE A 58 -2.75 -1.87 6.10
C PHE A 58 -3.46 -2.79 5.09
N ARG A 59 -3.19 -4.10 5.18
CA ARG A 59 -3.81 -5.11 4.32
C ARG A 59 -5.33 -5.09 4.44
N PHE A 60 -5.86 -5.01 5.67
CA PHE A 60 -7.29 -4.94 5.90
C PHE A 60 -7.91 -3.72 5.21
N TRP A 61 -7.33 -2.54 5.40
CA TRP A 61 -7.83 -1.31 4.79
C TRP A 61 -7.76 -1.34 3.27
N PHE A 62 -6.66 -1.84 2.71
CA PHE A 62 -6.49 -1.98 1.27
C PHE A 62 -7.54 -2.93 0.66
N GLN A 63 -7.81 -4.06 1.32
CA GLN A 63 -8.86 -5.00 0.90
C GLN A 63 -10.25 -4.41 1.04
N TYR A 64 -10.52 -3.68 2.13
CA TYR A 64 -11.79 -2.99 2.34
C TYR A 64 -12.06 -1.97 1.23
N PHE A 65 -11.07 -1.12 0.94
CA PHE A 65 -11.13 -0.14 -0.14
C PHE A 65 -11.40 -0.78 -1.51
N SER A 66 -10.66 -1.85 -1.82
CA SER A 66 -10.82 -2.62 -3.06
C SER A 66 -12.22 -3.23 -3.26
N VAL A 67 -12.94 -3.53 -2.17
CA VAL A 67 -14.31 -4.05 -2.21
C VAL A 67 -15.34 -2.92 -2.20
N ALA A 68 -15.09 -1.83 -1.47
CA ALA A 68 -16.03 -0.73 -1.29
C ALA A 68 -16.20 0.14 -2.55
N GLU A 69 -15.23 0.14 -3.46
CA GLU A 69 -15.32 0.84 -4.75
C GLU A 69 -16.01 0.03 -5.88
N ARG A 70 -16.59 -1.13 -5.55
CA ARG A 70 -17.43 -1.89 -6.48
C ARG A 70 -18.89 -1.47 -6.46
#